data_AF-A0A6P0GL19-F1
#
_entry.id   AF-A0A6P0GL19-F1
#
_cell.length_a   1.000
_cell.length_b   1.000
_cell.length_c   1.000
_cell.angle_alpha   90.00
_cell.angle_beta   90.00
_cell.angle_gamma   90.00
#
_symmetry.space_group_name_H-M   'P 1'
#
loop_
_entity.id
_entity.type
_entity.pdbx_description
1 polymer ?
#
loop_
_entity_poly.entity_id
_entity_poly.type
_entity_poly.pdbx_seq_one_letter_code
_entity_poly.pdbx_strand_id
1 'polypeptide(L)'
;MTGQPYEQEWDAVPPGSVPQPPPYGAPPAYGQPPAYGQPAPYGAVAPYGAVPPYGAVPPYGQPGPYGPGWAAVPLAPPAWPDGPGRPGSATTAAVLGFVTGGLTALVSLALLVAVLTGEEDDPITITLLLGIPCAAGLITGAARLLGRHSPVVLFASALASVVVLFLALVVGAASQDADDIVGFTVFLVLAVPLPVITAVFARLPRTLGWAGSRP
;
A
#
# COMPACT_ATOMS: atom_id res chain seq x y z
N MET A 1 -34.23 -20.31 -13.02
CA MET A 1 -33.33 -21.43 -12.68
C MET A 1 -32.22 -21.46 -13.72
N THR A 2 -31.05 -20.93 -13.38
CA THR A 2 -29.83 -21.01 -14.21
C THR A 2 -28.66 -21.31 -13.29
N GLY A 3 -28.50 -22.60 -12.96
CA GLY A 3 -27.30 -23.12 -12.33
C GLY A 3 -26.40 -23.68 -13.42
N GLN A 4 -25.27 -23.04 -13.64
CA GLN A 4 -24.16 -23.58 -14.43
C GLN A 4 -23.10 -24.02 -13.42
N PRO A 5 -22.95 -25.31 -13.12
CA PRO A 5 -21.70 -25.81 -12.58
C PRO A 5 -20.70 -25.92 -13.75
N TYR A 6 -19.55 -25.28 -13.55
CA TYR A 6 -18.23 -25.84 -13.86
C TYR A 6 -18.29 -27.33 -14.21
N GLU A 7 -17.72 -27.74 -15.34
CA GLU A 7 -16.81 -28.90 -15.52
C GLU A 7 -16.48 -28.96 -17.02
N GLN A 8 -15.43 -28.21 -17.38
CA GLN A 8 -14.77 -28.27 -18.68
C GLN A 8 -14.08 -29.63 -18.80
N GLU A 9 -14.75 -30.57 -19.46
CA GLU A 9 -14.28 -31.15 -20.72
C GLU A 9 -12.75 -31.24 -20.87
N TRP A 10 -12.11 -32.15 -20.13
CA TRP A 10 -10.78 -32.68 -20.46
C TRP A 10 -10.64 -34.20 -20.20
N ASP A 11 -11.75 -34.92 -20.07
CA ASP A 11 -11.75 -36.39 -20.08
C ASP A 11 -11.70 -36.92 -21.52
N ALA A 12 -10.48 -37.16 -22.00
CA ALA A 12 -10.21 -38.10 -23.08
C ALA A 12 -8.84 -38.75 -22.88
N VAL A 13 -8.78 -39.75 -21.99
CA VAL A 13 -7.64 -40.68 -21.88
C VAL A 13 -7.84 -41.80 -22.91
N PRO A 14 -6.89 -42.02 -23.86
CA PRO A 14 -6.95 -43.19 -24.74
C PRO A 14 -6.60 -44.47 -23.97
N PRO A 15 -7.30 -45.59 -24.20
CA PRO A 15 -7.05 -46.83 -23.49
C PRO A 15 -5.83 -47.57 -24.06
N GLY A 16 -4.88 -47.89 -23.18
CA GLY A 16 -3.91 -48.97 -23.39
C GLY A 16 -2.44 -48.55 -23.51
N SER A 17 -1.75 -48.45 -22.37
CA SER A 17 -0.43 -49.09 -22.16
C SER A 17 0.07 -48.84 -20.74
N VAL A 18 0.08 -49.93 -19.97
CA VAL A 18 0.52 -50.15 -18.58
C VAL A 18 1.91 -49.56 -18.20
N PRO A 19 2.18 -49.32 -16.89
CA PRO A 19 3.40 -48.69 -16.42
C PRO A 19 4.61 -49.65 -16.39
N GLN A 20 5.79 -49.17 -16.81
CA GLN A 20 7.08 -49.89 -16.66
C GLN A 20 7.90 -49.36 -15.46
N PRO A 21 8.63 -50.23 -14.74
CA PRO A 21 9.39 -49.90 -13.52
C PRO A 21 10.72 -49.16 -13.80
N PRO A 22 11.33 -48.49 -12.79
CA PRO A 22 12.49 -47.63 -13.00
C PRO A 22 13.82 -48.42 -13.03
N PRO A 23 14.78 -48.07 -13.89
CA PRO A 23 16.16 -48.52 -13.74
C PRO A 23 17.12 -47.39 -13.30
N TYR A 24 18.20 -47.84 -12.65
CA TYR A 24 19.19 -47.13 -11.83
C TYR A 24 20.17 -46.19 -12.58
N GLY A 25 20.64 -45.16 -11.86
CA GLY A 25 22.07 -44.82 -11.76
C GLY A 25 22.69 -43.80 -12.74
N ALA A 26 23.30 -42.75 -12.19
CA ALA A 26 24.10 -41.72 -12.90
C ALA A 26 25.54 -42.18 -13.22
N PRO A 27 26.23 -41.46 -14.13
CA PRO A 27 27.37 -40.66 -13.64
C PRO A 27 27.39 -39.20 -14.18
N PRO A 28 28.09 -38.25 -13.51
CA PRO A 28 28.13 -36.85 -13.92
C PRO A 28 28.97 -36.64 -15.18
N ALA A 29 28.51 -35.77 -16.09
CA ALA A 29 29.33 -35.30 -17.21
C ALA A 29 30.39 -34.29 -16.72
N TYR A 30 31.65 -34.53 -17.07
CA TYR A 30 32.77 -33.65 -16.77
C TYR A 30 32.61 -32.31 -17.50
N GLY A 31 32.67 -31.20 -16.74
CA GLY A 31 32.64 -29.84 -17.27
C GLY A 31 33.87 -29.53 -18.13
N GLN A 32 33.62 -28.89 -19.27
CA GLN A 32 34.66 -28.31 -20.13
C GLN A 32 35.35 -27.12 -19.43
N PRO A 33 36.68 -26.97 -19.50
CA PRO A 33 37.35 -25.79 -18.95
C PRO A 33 37.04 -24.52 -19.79
N PRO A 34 36.95 -23.32 -19.18
CA PRO A 34 36.70 -22.08 -19.92
C PRO A 34 37.85 -21.73 -20.87
N ALA A 35 37.52 -21.28 -22.08
CA ALA A 35 38.48 -20.74 -23.03
C ALA A 35 39.02 -19.37 -22.55
N TYR A 36 40.33 -19.17 -22.65
CA TYR A 36 40.99 -17.90 -22.31
C TYR A 36 40.63 -16.80 -23.33
N GLY A 37 39.88 -15.79 -22.89
CA GLY A 37 39.62 -14.58 -23.65
C GLY A 37 40.81 -13.62 -23.64
N GLN A 38 41.21 -13.18 -24.84
CA GLN A 38 42.31 -12.27 -25.18
C GLN A 38 42.22 -10.88 -24.52
N PRO A 39 43.35 -10.15 -24.35
CA PRO A 39 43.35 -8.79 -23.81
C PRO A 39 42.70 -7.77 -24.76
N ALA A 40 41.92 -6.84 -24.19
CA ALA A 40 41.20 -5.80 -24.94
C ALA A 40 42.11 -4.68 -25.46
N PRO A 41 41.97 -4.23 -26.72
CA PRO A 41 42.69 -3.07 -27.23
C PRO A 41 42.10 -1.74 -26.73
N TYR A 42 42.98 -0.75 -26.60
CA TYR A 42 42.69 0.60 -26.12
C TYR A 42 41.82 1.40 -27.11
N GLY A 43 40.76 2.04 -26.59
CA GLY A 43 39.99 3.07 -27.31
C GLY A 43 38.62 2.62 -27.82
N ALA A 44 37.58 2.81 -27.01
CA ALA A 44 36.20 2.82 -27.49
C ALA A 44 35.39 3.90 -26.74
N VAL A 45 34.97 4.91 -27.50
CA VAL A 45 34.04 5.95 -27.08
C VAL A 45 32.64 5.31 -26.97
N ALA A 46 31.95 5.48 -25.84
CA ALA A 46 30.63 4.88 -25.62
C ALA A 46 29.55 5.58 -26.49
N PRO A 47 28.76 4.86 -27.31
CA PRO A 47 27.59 5.43 -27.97
C PRO A 47 26.41 5.55 -27.01
N TYR A 48 25.72 6.69 -27.06
CA TYR A 48 24.45 6.95 -26.40
C TYR A 48 23.34 6.05 -26.95
N GLY A 49 22.55 5.43 -26.06
CA GLY A 49 21.27 4.79 -26.39
C GLY A 49 21.34 3.28 -26.65
N ALA A 50 21.39 2.48 -25.59
CA ALA A 50 21.04 1.06 -25.65
C ALA A 50 19.91 0.77 -24.66
N VAL A 51 18.75 0.43 -25.20
CA VAL A 51 17.57 -0.06 -24.48
C VAL A 51 17.91 -1.46 -23.95
N PRO A 52 17.69 -1.80 -22.66
CA PRO A 52 17.95 -3.16 -22.19
C PRO A 52 16.93 -4.13 -22.81
N PRO A 53 17.36 -5.30 -23.31
CA PRO A 53 16.42 -6.31 -23.79
C PRO A 53 15.56 -6.84 -22.62
N TYR A 54 14.26 -7.00 -22.89
CA TYR A 54 13.30 -7.67 -22.00
C TYR A 54 13.78 -9.09 -21.69
N GLY A 55 13.85 -9.45 -20.40
CA GLY A 55 13.95 -10.86 -19.98
C GLY A 55 15.10 -11.27 -19.06
N ALA A 56 15.81 -10.36 -18.40
CA ALA A 56 16.79 -10.73 -17.38
C ALA A 56 16.18 -10.67 -15.97
N VAL A 57 15.71 -11.81 -15.47
CA VAL A 57 15.44 -12.01 -14.03
C VAL A 57 16.79 -12.04 -13.32
N PRO A 58 17.10 -11.16 -12.35
CA PRO A 58 18.33 -11.31 -11.55
C PRO A 58 18.20 -12.58 -10.71
N PRO A 59 19.18 -13.52 -10.74
CA PRO A 59 19.12 -14.68 -9.87
C PRO A 59 19.18 -14.23 -8.40
N TYR A 60 18.28 -14.79 -7.61
CA TYR A 60 18.21 -14.60 -6.16
C TYR A 60 19.55 -15.00 -5.49
N GLY A 61 20.05 -14.10 -4.63
CA GLY A 61 20.86 -14.39 -3.44
C GLY A 61 21.98 -15.43 -3.57
N GLN A 62 23.19 -14.97 -3.88
CA GLN A 62 24.42 -15.64 -3.47
C GLN A 62 25.25 -14.61 -2.69
N PRO A 63 25.57 -14.83 -1.39
CA PRO A 63 26.56 -14.00 -0.71
C PRO A 63 27.92 -14.22 -1.37
N GLY A 64 28.41 -13.19 -2.07
CA GLY A 64 29.76 -13.21 -2.64
C GLY A 64 30.82 -13.38 -1.54
N PRO A 65 31.90 -14.14 -1.80
CA PRO A 65 32.93 -14.40 -0.80
C PRO A 65 33.59 -13.10 -0.34
N TYR A 66 33.75 -13.00 0.98
CA TYR A 66 34.34 -11.90 1.71
C TYR A 66 35.71 -11.50 1.11
N GLY A 67 35.75 -10.35 0.41
CA GLY A 67 37.00 -9.72 -0.02
C GLY A 67 37.56 -8.84 1.11
N PRO A 68 38.88 -8.87 1.38
CA PRO A 68 39.47 -8.12 2.48
C PRO A 68 39.61 -6.63 2.13
N GLY A 69 38.83 -5.80 2.85
CA GLY A 69 39.19 -4.47 3.30
C GLY A 69 39.59 -3.42 2.26
N TRP A 70 38.64 -2.63 1.78
CA TRP A 70 38.70 -1.16 1.76
C TRP A 70 37.36 -0.57 1.24
N ALA A 71 36.95 0.55 1.85
CA ALA A 71 35.69 1.27 1.62
C ALA A 71 34.41 0.50 1.98
N ALA A 72 33.93 0.71 3.20
CA ALA A 72 32.52 0.55 3.50
C ALA A 72 31.76 1.54 2.61
N VAL A 73 31.27 1.05 1.46
CA VAL A 73 30.30 1.78 0.65
C VAL A 73 29.13 2.09 1.58
N PRO A 74 28.70 3.35 1.75
CA PRO A 74 27.46 3.64 2.45
C PRO A 74 26.39 2.79 1.77
N LEU A 75 25.71 1.92 2.53
CA LEU A 75 24.57 1.16 2.03
C LEU A 75 23.63 2.18 1.39
N ALA A 76 23.58 2.20 0.05
CA ALA A 76 22.63 3.02 -0.67
C ALA A 76 21.25 2.72 -0.08
N PRO A 77 20.40 3.75 0.14
CA PRO A 77 19.03 3.51 0.60
C PRO A 77 18.42 2.41 -0.27
N PRO A 78 17.71 1.43 0.31
CA PRO A 78 17.15 0.34 -0.46
C PRO A 78 16.29 0.92 -1.57
N ALA A 79 16.76 0.78 -2.81
CA ALA A 79 16.04 1.23 -3.98
C ALA A 79 14.73 0.44 -4.03
N TRP A 80 13.62 1.14 -4.25
CA TRP A 80 12.29 0.53 -4.28
C TRP A 80 12.27 -0.66 -5.26
N PRO A 81 11.92 -1.88 -4.81
CA PRO A 81 12.07 -3.10 -5.62
C PRO A 81 11.25 -3.09 -6.91
N ASP A 82 10.09 -2.43 -6.89
CA ASP A 82 9.13 -2.45 -8.01
C ASP A 82 9.33 -1.26 -9.00
N GLY A 83 10.47 -0.57 -8.96
CA GLY A 83 10.85 0.48 -9.92
C GLY A 83 10.42 1.92 -9.59
N PRO A 84 10.61 2.90 -10.49
CA PRO A 84 10.34 4.31 -10.18
C PRO A 84 8.84 4.64 -10.04
N GLY A 85 7.95 3.72 -10.44
CA GLY A 85 6.51 3.90 -10.37
C GLY A 85 5.98 4.04 -8.94
N ARG A 86 4.83 4.70 -8.81
CA ARG A 86 4.08 4.75 -7.55
C ARG A 86 3.25 3.48 -7.40
N PRO A 87 3.33 2.74 -6.29
CA PRO A 87 2.50 1.56 -6.10
C PRO A 87 1.03 1.97 -6.01
N GLY A 88 0.15 1.12 -6.58
CA GLY A 88 -1.30 1.35 -6.54
C GLY A 88 -1.82 1.57 -5.12
N SER A 89 -1.25 0.87 -4.12
CA SER A 89 -1.62 1.02 -2.71
C SER A 89 -1.39 2.44 -2.17
N ALA A 90 -0.32 3.13 -2.59
CA ALA A 90 -0.07 4.50 -2.17
C ALA A 90 -1.07 5.47 -2.81
N THR A 91 -1.47 5.21 -4.06
CA THR A 91 -2.52 5.96 -4.75
C THR A 91 -3.87 5.76 -4.07
N THR A 92 -4.25 4.52 -3.78
CA THR A 92 -5.46 4.21 -3.02
C THR A 92 -5.44 4.90 -1.65
N ALA A 93 -4.33 4.83 -0.90
CA ALA A 93 -4.20 5.50 0.39
C ALA A 93 -4.41 7.01 0.30
N ALA A 94 -3.81 7.67 -0.71
CA ALA A 94 -3.97 9.11 -0.89
C ALA A 94 -5.39 9.50 -1.31
N VAL A 95 -6.01 8.74 -2.24
CA VAL A 95 -7.39 8.98 -2.66
C VAL A 95 -8.34 8.83 -1.48
N LEU A 96 -8.20 7.75 -0.71
CA LEU A 96 -8.99 7.54 0.50
C LEU A 96 -8.76 8.64 1.54
N GLY A 97 -7.52 9.13 1.68
CA GLY A 97 -7.20 10.29 2.52
C GLY A 97 -7.92 11.57 2.08
N PHE A 98 -7.97 11.86 0.78
CA PHE A 98 -8.72 13.01 0.26
C PHE A 98 -10.23 12.85 0.40
N VAL A 99 -10.77 11.67 0.09
CA VAL A 99 -12.23 11.41 0.22
C VAL A 99 -12.65 11.50 1.68
N THR A 100 -11.92 10.82 2.58
CA THR A 100 -12.21 10.87 4.01
C THR A 100 -12.04 12.28 4.55
N GLY A 101 -10.91 12.95 4.26
CA GLY A 101 -10.66 14.31 4.73
C GLY A 101 -11.66 15.33 4.16
N GLY A 102 -12.05 15.20 2.89
CA GLY A 102 -13.04 16.07 2.25
C GLY A 102 -14.43 15.89 2.84
N LEU A 103 -14.89 14.65 3.01
CA LEU A 103 -16.19 14.37 3.64
C LEU A 103 -16.21 14.86 5.09
N THR A 104 -15.15 14.62 5.87
CA THR A 104 -15.03 15.15 7.23
C THR A 104 -15.04 16.68 7.23
N ALA A 105 -14.31 17.35 6.32
CA ALA A 105 -14.32 18.80 6.22
C ALA A 105 -15.71 19.36 5.92
N LEU A 106 -16.44 18.75 4.98
CA LEU A 106 -17.79 19.19 4.60
C LEU A 106 -18.77 19.05 5.76
N VAL A 107 -18.80 17.89 6.42
CA VAL A 107 -19.67 17.66 7.58
C VAL A 107 -19.31 18.61 8.72
N SER A 108 -18.03 18.70 9.09
CA SER A 108 -17.60 19.60 10.16
C SER A 108 -17.82 21.08 9.83
N LEU A 109 -17.76 21.48 8.57
CA LEU A 109 -18.09 22.85 8.15
C LEU A 109 -19.59 23.12 8.30
N ALA A 110 -20.45 22.18 7.90
CA ALA A 110 -21.89 22.32 8.08
C ALA A 110 -22.27 22.45 9.57
N LEU A 111 -21.69 21.59 10.43
CA LEU A 111 -21.88 21.66 11.88
C LEU A 111 -21.32 22.96 12.46
N LEU A 112 -20.17 23.43 11.98
CA LEU A 112 -19.61 24.71 12.40
C LEU A 112 -20.56 25.87 12.09
N VAL A 113 -21.17 25.88 10.90
CA VAL A 113 -22.17 26.88 10.54
C VAL A 113 -23.37 26.80 11.47
N ALA A 114 -23.92 25.60 11.72
CA ALA A 114 -25.05 25.39 12.62
C ALA A 114 -24.80 25.89 14.06
N VAL A 115 -23.58 25.69 14.58
CA VAL A 115 -23.18 26.22 15.89
C VAL A 115 -23.07 27.75 15.86
N LEU A 116 -22.47 28.31 14.80
CA LEU A 116 -22.30 29.76 14.67
C LEU A 116 -23.63 30.51 14.43
N THR A 117 -24.64 29.85 13.87
CA THR A 117 -26.00 30.38 13.70
C THR A 117 -26.88 30.17 14.92
N GLY A 118 -26.44 29.38 15.91
CA GLY A 118 -27.20 29.03 17.12
C GLY A 118 -28.30 27.99 16.88
N GLU A 119 -28.21 27.23 15.79
CA GLU A 119 -29.15 26.13 15.48
C GLU A 119 -28.84 24.89 16.33
N GLU A 120 -27.56 24.66 16.65
CA GLU A 120 -27.11 23.51 17.45
C GLU A 120 -26.06 23.93 18.50
N ASP A 121 -26.25 23.49 19.74
CA ASP A 121 -25.34 23.73 20.87
C ASP A 121 -25.11 22.47 21.73
N ASP A 122 -25.43 21.29 21.18
CA ASP A 122 -25.29 20.02 21.88
C ASP A 122 -23.83 19.53 21.93
N PRO A 123 -23.45 18.74 22.95
CA PRO A 123 -22.06 18.32 23.15
C PRO A 123 -21.53 17.40 22.04
N ILE A 124 -22.39 16.75 21.26
CA ILE A 124 -21.98 15.87 20.16
C ILE A 124 -21.52 16.71 19.00
N THR A 125 -22.31 17.72 18.62
CA THR A 125 -21.96 18.68 17.57
C THR A 125 -20.62 19.35 17.90
N ILE A 126 -20.43 19.80 19.14
CA ILE A 126 -19.13 20.36 19.59
C ILE A 126 -18.00 19.34 19.47
N THR A 127 -18.23 18.07 19.83
CA THR A 127 -17.23 17.00 19.69
C THR A 127 -16.87 16.73 18.22
N LEU A 128 -17.86 16.75 17.32
CA LEU A 128 -17.68 16.53 15.88
C LEU A 128 -16.94 17.69 15.18
N LEU A 129 -16.87 18.88 15.79
CA LEU A 129 -16.00 19.97 15.32
C LEU A 129 -14.51 19.64 15.41
N LEU A 130 -14.11 18.68 16.26
CA LEU A 130 -12.75 18.12 16.24
C LEU A 130 -12.42 17.41 14.90
N GLY A 131 -13.42 17.18 14.05
CA GLY A 131 -13.22 16.74 12.67
C GLY A 131 -12.47 17.75 11.80
N ILE A 132 -12.53 19.06 12.08
CA ILE A 132 -11.83 20.10 11.29
C ILE A 132 -10.30 19.88 11.26
N PRO A 133 -9.59 19.79 12.40
CA PRO A 133 -8.15 19.52 12.39
C PRO A 133 -7.84 18.12 11.81
N CYS A 134 -8.70 17.13 12.03
CA CYS A 134 -8.52 15.79 11.45
C CYS A 134 -8.58 15.83 9.91
N ALA A 135 -9.54 16.55 9.35
CA ALA A 135 -9.71 16.74 7.92
C ALA A 135 -8.48 17.42 7.30
N ALA A 136 -8.00 18.50 7.93
CA ALA A 136 -6.78 19.18 7.50
C ALA A 136 -5.56 18.25 7.51
N GLY A 137 -5.42 17.42 8.56
CA GLY A 137 -4.38 16.41 8.68
C GLY A 137 -4.46 15.32 7.60
N LEU A 138 -5.67 14.82 7.31
CA LEU A 138 -5.91 13.82 6.26
C LEU A 138 -5.56 14.35 4.87
N ILE A 139 -6.01 15.56 4.53
CA ILE A 139 -5.74 16.20 3.23
C ILE A 139 -4.23 16.48 3.08
N THR A 140 -3.61 17.06 4.12
CA THR A 140 -2.17 17.34 4.12
C THR A 140 -1.34 16.05 4.07
N GLY A 141 -1.75 15.02 4.80
CA GLY A 141 -1.11 13.70 4.82
C GLY A 141 -1.19 13.01 3.46
N ALA A 142 -2.34 13.08 2.78
CA ALA A 142 -2.53 12.54 1.44
C ALA A 142 -1.64 13.24 0.40
N ALA A 143 -1.60 14.58 0.43
CA ALA A 143 -0.74 15.38 -0.44
C ALA A 143 0.76 15.12 -0.18
N ARG A 144 1.16 15.00 1.10
CA ARG A 144 2.53 14.64 1.46
C ARG A 144 2.90 13.26 0.93
N LEU A 145 2.05 12.25 1.15
CA LEU A 145 2.28 10.90 0.65
C LEU A 145 2.45 10.88 -0.88
N LEU A 146 1.66 11.66 -1.62
CA LEU A 146 1.81 11.83 -3.06
C LEU A 146 3.19 12.37 -3.44
N GLY A 147 3.71 13.34 -2.70
CA GLY A 147 5.06 13.87 -2.87
C GLY A 147 6.19 12.96 -2.35
N ARG A 148 5.96 11.64 -2.20
CA ARG A 148 6.87 10.68 -1.53
C ARG A 148 7.21 11.02 -0.06
N HIS A 149 6.44 11.92 0.56
CA HIS A 149 6.22 12.15 2.00
C HIS A 149 6.30 10.91 2.89
N SER A 150 6.72 11.04 4.16
CA SER A 150 6.40 10.04 5.18
C SER A 150 4.87 9.87 5.29
N PRO A 151 4.34 8.63 5.29
CA PRO A 151 2.91 8.35 5.44
C PRO A 151 2.40 8.55 6.88
N VAL A 152 3.28 8.85 7.83
CA VAL A 152 2.95 8.97 9.26
C VAL A 152 1.86 10.01 9.51
N VAL A 153 1.88 11.14 8.79
CA VAL A 153 0.87 12.21 8.94
C VAL A 153 -0.52 11.71 8.54
N LEU A 154 -0.62 11.00 7.42
CA LEU A 154 -1.89 10.43 6.95
C LEU A 154 -2.43 9.40 7.94
N PHE A 155 -1.56 8.49 8.41
CA PHE A 155 -1.93 7.47 9.38
C PHE A 155 -2.38 8.08 10.72
N ALA A 156 -1.61 9.02 11.27
CA ALA A 156 -1.93 9.65 12.54
C ALA A 156 -3.25 10.42 12.47
N SER A 157 -3.51 11.12 11.37
CA SER A 157 -4.77 11.85 11.16
C SER A 157 -5.96 10.91 11.01
N ALA A 158 -5.79 9.78 10.30
CA ALA A 158 -6.82 8.76 10.19
C ALA A 158 -7.15 8.12 11.55
N LEU A 159 -6.14 7.85 12.38
CA LEU A 159 -6.36 7.37 13.74
C LEU A 159 -7.04 8.42 14.62
N ALA A 160 -6.64 9.69 14.49
CA ALA A 160 -7.31 10.80 15.19
C ALA A 160 -8.80 10.89 14.81
N SER A 161 -9.15 10.74 13.53
CA SER A 161 -10.55 10.66 13.09
C SER A 161 -11.31 9.51 13.74
N VAL A 162 -10.71 8.32 13.87
CA VAL A 162 -11.33 7.18 14.58
C VAL A 162 -11.56 7.51 16.06
N VAL A 163 -10.59 8.16 16.70
CA VAL A 163 -10.73 8.60 18.10
C VAL A 163 -11.85 9.63 18.25
N VAL A 164 -11.97 10.59 17.33
CA VAL A 164 -13.08 11.57 17.33
C VAL A 164 -14.43 10.88 17.18
N LEU A 165 -14.56 9.90 16.29
CA LEU A 165 -15.81 9.13 16.14
C LEU A 165 -16.13 8.29 17.39
N PHE A 166 -15.10 7.74 18.05
CA PHE A 166 -15.28 7.05 19.32
C PHE A 166 -15.70 8.01 20.45
N LEU A 167 -15.09 9.19 20.53
CA LEU A 167 -15.51 10.22 21.49
C LEU A 167 -16.95 10.66 21.21
N ALA A 168 -17.31 10.89 19.95
CA ALA A 168 -18.68 11.19 19.57
C ALA A 168 -19.64 10.09 20.01
N LEU A 169 -19.29 8.81 19.84
CA LEU A 169 -20.10 7.68 20.32
C LEU A 169 -20.30 7.73 21.85
N VAL A 170 -19.24 7.96 22.62
CA VAL A 170 -19.31 8.04 24.09
C VAL A 170 -20.16 9.22 24.54
N VAL A 171 -19.99 10.37 23.91
CA VAL A 171 -20.78 11.58 24.21
C VAL A 171 -22.25 11.36 23.82
N GLY A 172 -22.52 10.86 22.62
CA GLY A 172 -23.87 10.60 22.14
C GLY A 172 -24.61 9.57 23.00
N ALA A 173 -23.94 8.52 23.47
CA ALA A 173 -24.53 7.57 24.41
C ALA A 173 -24.91 8.19 25.76
N ALA A 174 -24.27 9.30 26.15
CA ALA A 174 -24.53 9.99 27.41
C ALA A 174 -25.53 11.16 27.28
N SER A 175 -25.73 11.70 26.07
CA SER A 175 -26.47 12.97 25.89
C SER A 175 -27.63 12.92 24.88
N GLN A 176 -27.81 11.86 24.08
CA GLN A 176 -28.86 11.81 23.05
C GLN A 176 -30.22 11.39 23.60
N ASP A 177 -31.26 12.05 23.09
CA ASP A 177 -32.64 11.60 23.20
C ASP A 177 -32.92 10.43 22.24
N ALA A 178 -33.96 9.64 22.54
CA ALA A 178 -34.28 8.42 21.80
C ALA A 178 -34.54 8.64 20.30
N ASP A 179 -35.05 9.82 19.94
CA ASP A 179 -35.40 10.18 18.56
C ASP A 179 -34.16 10.43 17.68
N ASP A 180 -33.03 10.87 18.28
CA ASP A 180 -31.80 11.21 17.55
C ASP A 180 -30.81 10.04 17.44
N ILE A 181 -30.92 9.04 18.33
CA ILE A 181 -30.03 7.88 18.40
C ILE A 181 -29.92 7.14 17.06
N VAL A 182 -31.04 6.99 16.33
CA VAL A 182 -31.05 6.24 15.06
C VAL A 182 -30.20 6.94 14.02
N GLY A 183 -30.39 8.25 13.82
CA GLY A 183 -29.65 9.04 12.84
C GLY A 183 -28.15 9.05 13.18
N PHE A 184 -27.83 9.29 14.45
CA PHE A 184 -26.46 9.28 14.94
C PHE A 184 -25.77 7.92 14.78
N THR A 185 -26.47 6.82 15.10
CA THR A 185 -25.92 5.47 14.96
C THR A 185 -25.64 5.13 13.49
N VAL A 186 -26.58 5.45 12.59
CA VAL A 186 -26.39 5.26 11.15
C VAL A 186 -25.20 6.06 10.65
N PHE A 187 -25.09 7.32 11.07
CA PHE A 187 -23.94 8.18 10.75
C PHE A 187 -22.62 7.53 11.18
N LEU A 188 -22.50 7.05 12.41
CA LEU A 188 -21.27 6.41 12.90
C LEU A 188 -20.93 5.12 12.12
N VAL A 189 -21.91 4.27 11.86
CA VAL A 189 -21.71 3.02 11.11
C VAL A 189 -21.18 3.31 9.70
N LEU A 190 -21.66 4.37 9.05
CA LEU A 190 -21.20 4.79 7.73
C LEU A 190 -19.86 5.53 7.78
N ALA A 191 -19.59 6.30 8.85
CA ALA A 191 -18.42 7.15 8.96
C ALA A 191 -17.14 6.37 9.36
N VAL A 192 -17.24 5.37 10.24
CA VAL A 192 -16.07 4.63 10.79
C VAL A 192 -15.24 3.86 9.75
N PRO A 193 -15.83 3.18 8.74
CA PRO A 193 -15.05 2.36 7.80
C PRO A 193 -14.00 3.15 7.01
N LEU A 194 -14.32 4.36 6.57
CA LEU A 194 -13.45 5.19 5.73
C LEU A 194 -12.09 5.53 6.39
N PRO A 195 -12.02 6.14 7.59
CA PRO A 195 -10.76 6.43 8.26
C PRO A 195 -10.01 5.14 8.65
N VAL A 196 -10.71 4.07 9.00
CA VAL A 196 -10.08 2.77 9.30
C VAL A 196 -9.36 2.21 8.06
N ILE A 197 -10.04 2.14 6.93
CA ILE A 197 -9.46 1.64 5.67
C ILE A 197 -8.31 2.56 5.23
N THR A 198 -8.47 3.89 5.37
CA THR A 198 -7.41 4.86 5.08
C THR A 198 -6.15 4.58 5.92
N ALA A 199 -6.31 4.31 7.22
CA ALA A 199 -5.20 3.98 8.12
C ALA A 199 -4.50 2.68 7.72
N VAL A 200 -5.27 1.65 7.32
CA VAL A 200 -4.73 0.36 6.86
C VAL A 200 -3.86 0.55 5.61
N PHE A 201 -4.39 1.22 4.57
CA PHE A 201 -3.67 1.43 3.32
C PHE A 201 -2.42 2.32 3.49
N ALA A 202 -2.47 3.30 4.39
CA ALA A 202 -1.33 4.15 4.71
C ALA A 202 -0.17 3.36 5.35
N ARG A 203 -0.46 2.24 6.03
CA ARG A 203 0.52 1.45 6.79
C ARG A 203 0.91 0.13 6.12
N LEU A 204 0.43 -0.14 4.91
CA LEU A 204 0.85 -1.31 4.15
C LEU A 204 2.37 -1.28 3.92
N PRO A 205 3.08 -2.43 4.02
CA PRO A 205 4.53 -2.50 3.82
C PRO A 205 4.96 -1.90 2.48
N ARG A 206 4.14 -2.07 1.43
CA ARG A 206 4.41 -1.47 0.12
C ARG A 206 4.36 0.06 0.13
N THR A 207 3.40 0.65 0.83
CA THR A 207 3.28 2.11 0.94
C THR A 207 4.45 2.70 1.74
N LEU A 208 4.83 2.03 2.83
CA LEU A 208 5.95 2.43 3.68
C LEU A 208 7.30 2.31 2.96
N GLY A 209 7.54 1.17 2.31
CA GLY A 209 8.79 0.94 1.60
C GLY A 209 8.99 1.93 0.45
N TRP A 210 7.92 2.28 -0.27
CA TRP A 210 8.00 3.24 -1.38
C TRP A 210 8.27 4.68 -0.91
N ALA A 211 7.68 5.08 0.22
CA ALA A 211 7.93 6.39 0.80
C ALA A 211 9.32 6.49 1.47
N GLY A 212 9.85 5.36 1.96
CA GLY A 212 11.16 5.26 2.61
C GLY A 212 12.33 5.16 1.64
N SER A 213 12.11 4.65 0.43
CA SER A 213 13.13 4.45 -0.61
C SER A 213 13.47 5.74 -1.39
N ARG A 214 13.51 6.89 -0.72
CA ARG A 214 13.92 8.14 -1.39
C ARG A 214 15.38 8.03 -1.84
N PRO A 215 15.71 8.53 -3.06
CA PRO A 215 17.11 8.73 -3.44
C PRO A 215 17.76 9.78 -2.53
#